data_AF-A0A2J6IDW0-F1
#
_entry.id   AF-A0A2J6IDW0-F1
#
_cell.length_a   1.000
_cell.length_b   1.000
_cell.length_c   1.000
_cell.angle_alpha   90.00
_cell.angle_beta   90.00
_cell.angle_gamma   90.00
#
_symmetry.space_group_name_H-M   'P 1'
#
loop_
_entity.id
_entity.type
_entity.pdbx_description
1 polymer ?
#
loop_
_entity_poly.entity_id
_entity_poly.type
_entity_poly.pdbx_seq_one_letter_code
_entity_poly.pdbx_strand_id
1 'polypeptide(L)'
;MKRAIILFLAIVLSANLIYSADTLPDFPLVNYTLKINRNEKPSVKHSKFEILQQPFENAHELTKACLSCHTERDKEIMATSHWNWERSEQMKGKGVVPLGKKNILNNFCIGTMSNEKTCTRCHIGYGWEDKNFDFSDPLNIDCVVCHDQTATYLKEKGQAGYPKESVDLNYVAQNVGPPTRNNCGICHFWGGGGNNVKHGDLEISMENPGRSIDVHMDIEGENMSCVECHKTEKHNITGKLYALSSEDKNRTYCIDCHTEKPHKDRILNEHIVRIACQTCHIPVYAKQNATKMIWDWSTAGRLDDNGNPMHESDADGNHNYLSIKGNFVYDDHVIPEYMWFNGTANHYLMGDKIESVPLQMNTLYGKYNDRDSRKNGDAISKIWPVKVHRGRQIYDTVYKTLIQPKLWSPEKGQGAYWKDFDWDIASELGMEYVGLQYSGHYDFVETEMYWPLNHMVSPADQSLKCIDCHQREHSRLHALTDFYLPGRDFSPVAETAGVSLILASLIGVAFHAFCRIFLKSKCDN
;
A
#
# COMPACT_ATOMS: atom_id res chain seq x y z
N MET A 1 7.54 -49.57 -36.65
CA MET A 1 7.30 -48.11 -36.60
C MET A 1 6.36 -47.68 -35.47
N LYS A 2 5.11 -48.17 -35.36
CA LYS A 2 4.16 -47.75 -34.30
C LYS A 2 4.69 -47.89 -32.86
N ARG A 3 5.41 -48.98 -32.55
CA ARG A 3 6.02 -49.18 -31.20
C ARG A 3 7.17 -48.22 -30.89
N ALA A 4 7.93 -47.78 -31.90
CA ALA A 4 9.03 -46.82 -31.71
C ALA A 4 8.50 -45.39 -31.48
N ILE A 5 7.39 -45.03 -32.15
CA ILE A 5 6.74 -43.72 -31.99
C ILE A 5 6.10 -43.58 -30.61
N ILE A 6 5.49 -44.64 -30.08
CA ILE A 6 4.90 -44.64 -28.73
C ILE A 6 5.98 -44.52 -27.66
N LEU A 7 7.13 -45.18 -27.84
CA LEU A 7 8.25 -45.06 -26.89
C LEU A 7 8.86 -43.65 -26.92
N PHE A 8 8.99 -43.05 -28.10
CA PHE A 8 9.50 -41.69 -28.25
C PHE A 8 8.54 -40.64 -27.66
N LEU A 9 7.23 -40.79 -27.87
CA LEU A 9 6.21 -39.94 -27.24
C LEU A 9 6.17 -40.09 -25.72
N ALA A 10 6.35 -41.30 -25.19
CA ALA A 10 6.42 -41.53 -23.75
C ALA A 10 7.68 -40.90 -23.12
N ILE A 11 8.81 -40.93 -23.82
CA ILE A 11 10.07 -40.29 -23.38
C ILE A 11 9.98 -38.76 -23.50
N VAL A 12 9.33 -38.22 -24.53
CA VAL A 12 9.11 -36.78 -24.67
C VAL A 12 8.07 -36.28 -23.65
N LEU A 13 7.03 -37.06 -23.34
CA LEU A 13 6.08 -36.70 -22.27
C LEU A 13 6.75 -36.78 -20.90
N SER A 14 7.57 -37.81 -20.62
CA SER A 14 8.28 -37.89 -19.34
C SER A 14 9.38 -36.82 -19.23
N ALA A 15 10.05 -36.45 -20.31
CA ALA A 15 11.00 -35.34 -20.32
C ALA A 15 10.32 -33.97 -20.09
N ASN A 16 9.10 -33.76 -20.58
CA ASN A 16 8.31 -32.55 -20.30
C ASN A 16 7.72 -32.53 -18.87
N LEU A 17 7.38 -33.70 -18.32
CA LEU A 17 6.95 -33.83 -16.92
C LEU A 17 8.11 -33.65 -15.93
N ILE A 18 9.34 -34.02 -16.31
CA ILE A 18 10.54 -33.75 -15.50
C ILE A 18 10.97 -32.28 -15.61
N TYR A 19 10.64 -31.59 -16.70
CA TYR A 19 10.89 -30.14 -16.86
C TYR A 19 9.89 -29.22 -16.14
N SER A 20 8.81 -29.77 -15.59
CA SER A 20 7.81 -29.01 -14.79
C SER A 20 8.01 -29.14 -13.28
N ALA A 21 9.05 -29.84 -12.83
CA ALA A 21 9.58 -29.60 -11.50
C ALA A 21 10.38 -28.30 -11.58
N ASP A 22 9.72 -27.16 -11.36
CA ASP A 22 10.36 -25.87 -11.14
C ASP A 22 11.39 -26.07 -10.01
N THR A 23 12.63 -26.37 -10.39
CA THR A 23 13.78 -26.27 -9.50
C THR A 23 13.75 -24.83 -9.00
N LEU A 24 13.60 -24.65 -7.69
CA LEU A 24 13.68 -23.35 -7.00
C LEU A 24 14.68 -22.48 -7.76
N PRO A 25 14.23 -21.39 -8.39
CA PRO A 25 15.13 -20.62 -9.22
C PRO A 25 16.31 -20.18 -8.37
N ASP A 26 17.50 -20.31 -8.95
CA ASP A 26 18.83 -20.02 -8.42
C ASP A 26 18.96 -18.52 -8.07
N PHE A 27 18.14 -18.05 -7.14
CA PHE A 27 18.15 -16.72 -6.57
C PHE A 27 18.83 -16.80 -5.21
N PRO A 28 19.85 -15.96 -4.95
CA PRO A 28 20.49 -15.94 -3.66
C PRO A 28 19.51 -15.33 -2.64
N LEU A 29 18.82 -16.20 -1.90
CA LEU A 29 18.00 -15.84 -0.76
C LEU A 29 18.87 -15.80 0.51
N VAL A 30 18.62 -14.81 1.36
CA VAL A 30 19.29 -14.61 2.64
C VAL A 30 18.24 -14.42 3.72
N ASN A 31 18.51 -14.85 4.96
CA ASN A 31 17.65 -14.57 6.13
C ASN A 31 16.15 -14.91 5.96
N TYR A 32 15.86 -15.92 5.13
CA TYR A 32 14.51 -16.35 4.79
C TYR A 32 14.32 -17.84 5.05
N THR A 33 13.17 -18.22 5.62
CA THR A 33 12.77 -19.61 5.86
C THR A 33 11.75 -20.03 4.82
N LEU A 34 12.15 -20.92 3.91
CA LEU A 34 11.26 -21.51 2.91
C LEU A 34 10.08 -22.24 3.56
N LYS A 35 8.94 -22.27 2.88
CA LYS A 35 7.67 -22.89 3.29
C LYS A 35 7.88 -24.32 3.79
N ILE A 36 8.66 -25.11 3.05
CA ILE A 36 8.99 -26.49 3.40
C ILE A 36 9.72 -26.64 4.75
N ASN A 37 10.35 -25.57 5.23
CA ASN A 37 11.10 -25.52 6.48
C ASN A 37 10.38 -24.74 7.60
N ARG A 38 9.19 -24.17 7.35
CA ARG A 38 8.42 -23.46 8.38
C ARG A 38 7.84 -24.43 9.39
N ASN A 39 7.92 -24.09 10.68
CA ASN A 39 7.25 -24.86 11.72
C ASN A 39 5.82 -24.32 11.92
N GLU A 40 4.87 -24.91 11.19
CA GLU A 40 3.46 -24.54 11.27
C GLU A 40 2.69 -25.30 12.38
N LYS A 41 3.37 -26.17 13.14
CA LYS A 41 2.71 -26.94 14.21
C LYS A 41 2.40 -26.03 15.40
N PRO A 42 1.13 -25.90 15.81
CA PRO A 42 0.78 -25.15 17.01
C PRO A 42 1.46 -25.75 18.25
N SER A 43 1.96 -24.90 19.13
CA SER A 43 2.55 -25.31 20.41
C SER A 43 1.50 -25.89 21.37
N VAL A 44 0.25 -25.45 21.25
CA VAL A 44 -0.89 -25.87 22.07
C VAL A 44 -2.15 -26.05 21.21
N LYS A 45 -3.16 -26.73 21.77
CA LYS A 45 -4.49 -26.85 21.16
C LYS A 45 -5.51 -26.10 22.02
N HIS A 46 -5.99 -24.95 21.54
CA HIS A 46 -6.87 -24.08 22.30
C HIS A 46 -8.18 -24.75 22.74
N SER A 47 -8.75 -25.61 21.89
CA SER A 47 -9.94 -26.42 22.22
C SER A 47 -9.82 -27.33 23.45
N LYS A 48 -8.61 -27.57 23.97
CA LYS A 48 -8.40 -28.39 25.18
C LYS A 48 -8.46 -27.60 26.49
N PHE A 49 -8.52 -26.28 26.46
CA PHE A 49 -8.54 -25.47 27.68
C PHE A 49 -10.00 -25.24 28.13
N GLU A 50 -10.32 -25.66 29.36
CA GLU A 50 -11.67 -25.53 29.94
C GLU A 50 -12.16 -24.08 29.95
N ILE A 51 -11.26 -23.11 30.17
CA ILE A 51 -11.59 -21.67 30.16
C ILE A 51 -12.09 -21.17 28.78
N LEU A 52 -11.81 -21.89 27.69
CA LEU A 52 -12.29 -21.55 26.33
C LEU A 52 -13.52 -22.37 25.93
N GLN A 53 -13.94 -23.34 26.76
CA GLN A 53 -15.13 -24.16 26.57
C GLN A 53 -16.37 -23.59 27.28
N GLN A 54 -16.17 -22.68 28.24
CA GLN A 54 -17.26 -21.96 28.91
C GLN A 54 -17.95 -20.98 27.96
N PRO A 55 -19.27 -20.75 28.05
CA PRO A 55 -19.94 -19.75 27.22
C PRO A 55 -19.38 -18.34 27.48
N PHE A 56 -19.21 -17.55 26.42
CA PHE A 56 -18.85 -16.14 26.50
C PHE A 56 -20.08 -15.27 26.22
N GLU A 57 -20.48 -14.41 27.17
CA GLU A 57 -21.62 -13.51 26.99
C GLU A 57 -21.26 -12.33 26.07
N ASN A 58 -19.99 -11.93 26.05
CA ASN A 58 -19.51 -10.84 25.23
C ASN A 58 -18.02 -10.99 24.90
N ALA A 59 -17.53 -10.16 23.98
CA ALA A 59 -16.17 -10.23 23.47
C ALA A 59 -15.10 -9.87 24.52
N HIS A 60 -15.42 -9.05 25.52
CA HIS A 60 -14.47 -8.69 26.60
C HIS A 60 -14.19 -9.86 27.53
N GLU A 61 -15.18 -10.72 27.78
CA GLU A 61 -14.98 -11.95 28.56
C GLU A 61 -14.04 -12.93 27.85
N LEU A 62 -14.13 -13.02 26.53
CA LEU A 62 -13.17 -13.79 25.73
C LEU A 62 -11.76 -13.21 25.86
N THR A 63 -11.59 -11.89 25.72
CA THR A 63 -10.29 -11.24 25.93
C THR A 63 -9.75 -11.48 27.33
N LYS A 64 -10.60 -11.40 28.36
CA LYS A 64 -10.24 -11.72 29.75
C LYS A 64 -9.73 -13.16 29.88
N ALA A 65 -10.39 -14.13 29.24
CA ALA A 65 -9.94 -15.52 29.23
C ALA A 65 -8.58 -15.67 28.55
N CYS A 66 -8.35 -15.03 27.40
CA CYS A 66 -7.06 -15.01 26.72
C CYS A 66 -5.95 -14.46 27.63
N LEU A 67 -6.19 -13.32 28.28
CA LEU A 67 -5.22 -12.62 29.13
C LEU A 67 -4.88 -13.36 30.43
N SER A 68 -5.70 -14.32 30.87
CA SER A 68 -5.36 -15.17 32.02
C SER A 68 -4.16 -16.09 31.76
N CYS A 69 -3.84 -16.37 30.49
CA CYS A 69 -2.70 -17.21 30.08
C CYS A 69 -1.66 -16.42 29.27
N HIS A 70 -2.12 -15.51 28.41
CA HIS A 70 -1.28 -14.68 27.55
C HIS A 70 -0.86 -13.40 28.27
N THR A 71 -0.14 -13.56 29.39
CA THR A 71 0.30 -12.43 30.19
C THR A 71 1.25 -11.52 29.39
N GLU A 72 1.18 -10.22 29.67
CA GLU A 72 1.96 -9.15 29.04
C GLU A 72 1.63 -8.88 27.55
N ARG A 73 0.80 -9.70 26.89
CA ARG A 73 0.43 -9.46 25.49
C ARG A 73 -0.41 -8.20 25.32
N ASP A 74 -1.21 -7.89 26.32
CA ASP A 74 -1.92 -6.62 26.46
C ASP A 74 -0.97 -5.42 26.34
N LYS A 75 0.08 -5.38 27.17
CA LYS A 75 1.06 -4.28 27.17
C LYS A 75 1.77 -4.14 25.82
N GLU A 76 2.11 -5.27 25.21
CA GLU A 76 2.71 -5.32 23.88
C GLU A 76 1.79 -4.71 22.82
N ILE A 77 0.54 -5.18 22.73
CA ILE A 77 -0.46 -4.71 21.75
C ILE A 77 -0.78 -3.23 21.97
N MET A 78 -1.02 -2.83 23.22
CA MET A 78 -1.40 -1.47 23.58
C MET A 78 -0.30 -0.44 23.34
N ALA A 79 0.96 -0.87 23.18
CA ALA A 79 2.07 -0.02 22.78
C ALA A 79 2.17 0.20 21.26
N THR A 80 1.36 -0.49 20.44
CA THR A 80 1.45 -0.45 18.98
C THR A 80 0.54 0.60 18.33
N SER A 81 0.79 0.91 17.06
CA SER A 81 -0.12 1.75 16.27
C SER A 81 -1.42 1.05 15.85
N HIS A 82 -1.47 -0.28 15.88
CA HIS A 82 -2.73 -0.98 15.60
C HIS A 82 -3.74 -0.66 16.70
N TRP A 83 -3.28 -0.59 17.96
CA TRP A 83 -4.06 -0.13 19.09
C TRP A 83 -4.28 1.38 19.09
N ASN A 84 -3.22 2.18 19.10
CA ASN A 84 -3.37 3.63 19.31
C ASN A 84 -3.87 4.39 18.08
N TRP A 85 -3.78 3.79 16.87
CA TRP A 85 -3.96 4.46 15.58
C TRP A 85 -3.09 5.71 15.39
N GLU A 86 -2.04 5.86 16.19
CA GLU A 86 -1.08 6.95 16.14
C GLU A 86 0.29 6.48 16.60
N ARG A 87 1.31 7.27 16.25
CA ARG A 87 2.71 7.13 16.63
C ARG A 87 3.33 8.53 16.72
N SER A 88 4.31 8.70 17.60
CA SER A 88 5.17 9.89 17.53
C SER A 88 6.11 9.77 16.33
N GLU A 89 6.08 10.75 15.43
CA GLU A 89 6.91 10.80 14.23
C GLU A 89 7.58 12.18 14.12
N GLN A 90 8.86 12.21 13.76
CA GLN A 90 9.56 13.44 13.41
C GLN A 90 9.19 13.86 11.99
N MET A 91 8.51 14.99 11.85
CA MET A 91 8.10 15.55 10.57
C MET A 91 8.91 16.82 10.26
N LYS A 92 9.52 16.85 9.07
CA LYS A 92 10.36 17.97 8.63
C LYS A 92 9.55 19.27 8.59
N GLY A 93 10.03 20.30 9.28
CA GLY A 93 9.37 21.60 9.40
C GLY A 93 8.29 21.70 10.50
N LYS A 94 7.85 20.57 11.08
CA LYS A 94 6.81 20.56 12.13
C LYS A 94 7.27 19.96 13.47
N GLY A 95 8.42 19.30 13.51
CA GLY A 95 8.92 18.67 14.74
C GLY A 95 8.32 17.30 14.99
N VAL A 96 8.29 16.87 16.26
CA VAL A 96 7.64 15.61 16.65
C VAL A 96 6.14 15.82 16.72
N VAL A 97 5.38 15.05 15.94
CA VAL A 97 3.92 15.12 15.89
C VAL A 97 3.29 13.74 16.10
N PRO A 98 2.08 13.65 16.68
CA PRO A 98 1.35 12.40 16.76
C PRO A 98 0.70 12.11 15.39
N LEU A 99 1.28 11.19 14.63
CA LEU A 99 0.85 10.86 13.28
C LEU A 99 0.23 9.46 13.23
N GLY A 100 -0.91 9.34 12.54
CA GLY A 100 -1.56 8.07 12.25
C GLY A 100 -3.04 8.24 11.94
N LYS A 101 -3.73 7.13 11.71
CA LYS A 101 -5.14 7.11 11.28
C LYS A 101 -6.07 7.94 12.18
N LYS A 102 -5.77 8.05 13.48
CA LYS A 102 -6.54 8.85 14.45
C LYS A 102 -6.48 10.35 14.15
N ASN A 103 -5.34 10.85 13.67
CA ASN A 103 -5.04 12.29 13.59
C ASN A 103 -4.93 12.83 12.16
N ILE A 104 -4.90 11.96 11.15
CA ILE A 104 -4.74 12.40 9.76
C ILE A 104 -6.08 12.48 9.02
N LEU A 105 -6.16 13.46 8.11
CA LEU A 105 -7.15 13.44 7.04
C LEU A 105 -6.58 12.71 5.83
N ASN A 106 -7.43 11.98 5.12
CA ASN A 106 -7.15 11.45 3.80
C ASN A 106 -8.18 11.99 2.80
N ASN A 107 -7.98 11.74 1.51
CA ASN A 107 -8.94 12.12 0.48
C ASN A 107 -9.89 10.98 0.08
N PHE A 108 -10.15 10.04 0.99
CA PHE A 108 -11.19 9.01 0.87
C PHE A 108 -12.38 9.37 1.77
N CYS A 109 -12.49 8.76 2.95
CA CYS A 109 -13.54 9.03 3.95
C CYS A 109 -13.24 10.27 4.81
N ILE A 110 -12.30 11.12 4.39
CA ILE A 110 -11.87 12.34 5.08
C ILE A 110 -11.15 12.04 6.40
N GLY A 111 -11.84 11.74 7.50
CA GLY A 111 -11.18 11.41 8.77
C GLY A 111 -12.08 10.70 9.77
N THR A 112 -11.46 10.10 10.79
CA THR A 112 -12.11 9.17 11.72
C THR A 112 -12.86 9.84 12.86
N MET A 113 -12.41 11.02 13.29
CA MET A 113 -12.97 11.73 14.44
C MET A 113 -14.41 12.16 14.13
N SER A 114 -15.32 12.00 15.08
CA SER A 114 -16.80 12.09 14.98
C SER A 114 -17.50 10.95 14.20
N ASN A 115 -16.71 10.02 13.65
CA ASN A 115 -17.13 8.90 12.80
C ASN A 115 -16.59 7.55 13.30
N GLU A 116 -16.08 7.49 14.53
CA GLU A 116 -15.30 6.37 15.06
C GLU A 116 -16.12 5.08 15.02
N LYS A 117 -17.38 5.14 15.48
CA LYS A 117 -18.28 3.99 15.55
C LYS A 117 -18.43 3.19 14.24
N THR A 118 -18.32 3.81 13.07
CA THR A 118 -18.26 3.10 11.78
C THR A 118 -16.84 2.75 11.32
N CYS A 119 -15.84 3.55 11.69
CA CYS A 119 -14.45 3.40 11.25
C CYS A 119 -13.70 2.29 12.03
N THR A 120 -14.03 2.12 13.31
CA THR A 120 -13.37 1.20 14.26
C THR A 120 -13.82 -0.24 14.09
N ARG A 121 -14.68 -0.54 13.11
CA ARG A 121 -14.80 -1.88 12.52
C ARG A 121 -13.43 -2.44 12.10
N CYS A 122 -12.48 -1.57 11.72
CA CYS A 122 -11.11 -1.96 11.38
C CYS A 122 -10.08 -1.62 12.47
N HIS A 123 -10.52 -1.34 13.71
CA HIS A 123 -9.64 -1.22 14.87
C HIS A 123 -9.53 -2.60 15.56
N ILE A 124 -8.38 -2.86 16.19
CA ILE A 124 -8.13 -4.13 16.90
C ILE A 124 -8.67 -4.11 18.34
N GLY A 125 -9.80 -3.44 18.55
CA GLY A 125 -10.44 -3.32 19.84
C GLY A 125 -11.96 -3.24 19.75
N TYR A 126 -12.58 -3.20 20.93
CA TYR A 126 -14.02 -3.24 21.14
C TYR A 126 -14.49 -1.96 21.83
N GLY A 127 -15.49 -1.29 21.27
CA GLY A 127 -16.17 -0.18 21.92
C GLY A 127 -15.57 1.21 21.68
N TRP A 128 -14.62 1.35 20.75
CA TRP A 128 -14.14 2.69 20.37
C TRP A 128 -15.18 3.39 19.49
N GLU A 129 -16.12 4.07 20.14
CA GLU A 129 -17.22 4.79 19.48
C GLU A 129 -17.07 6.31 19.45
N ASP A 130 -16.27 6.88 20.37
CA ASP A 130 -15.99 8.31 20.48
C ASP A 130 -14.67 8.59 21.23
N LYS A 131 -14.46 9.84 21.63
CA LYS A 131 -13.27 10.35 22.34
C LYS A 131 -13.08 9.82 23.76
N ASN A 132 -14.09 9.16 24.34
CA ASN A 132 -14.09 8.65 25.71
C ASN A 132 -13.60 7.19 25.79
N PHE A 133 -13.20 6.59 24.67
CA PHE A 133 -12.67 5.23 24.65
C PHE A 133 -11.44 5.09 25.56
N ASP A 134 -11.47 4.09 26.44
CA ASP A 134 -10.38 3.81 27.36
C ASP A 134 -9.29 2.93 26.68
N PHE A 135 -8.25 3.59 26.18
CA PHE A 135 -7.06 2.94 25.62
C PHE A 135 -6.18 2.25 26.68
N SER A 136 -6.49 2.39 27.98
CA SER A 136 -5.75 1.76 29.08
C SER A 136 -6.40 0.48 29.61
N ASP A 137 -7.63 0.17 29.20
CA ASP A 137 -8.30 -1.08 29.55
C ASP A 137 -7.89 -2.21 28.57
N PRO A 138 -7.15 -3.24 29.03
CA PRO A 138 -6.72 -4.34 28.19
C PRO A 138 -7.87 -5.26 27.76
N LEU A 139 -9.03 -5.22 28.43
CA LEU A 139 -10.19 -6.03 28.05
C LEU A 139 -10.81 -5.56 26.74
N ASN A 140 -10.59 -4.29 26.37
CA ASN A 140 -11.04 -3.72 25.11
C ASN A 140 -10.23 -4.24 23.90
N ILE A 141 -9.19 -5.07 24.08
CA ILE A 141 -8.40 -5.63 22.97
C ILE A 141 -9.19 -6.72 22.24
N ASP A 142 -9.19 -6.67 20.91
CA ASP A 142 -9.70 -7.73 20.06
C ASP A 142 -8.57 -8.70 19.69
N CYS A 143 -8.40 -9.74 20.50
CA CYS A 143 -7.37 -10.75 20.26
C CYS A 143 -7.67 -11.61 19.02
N VAL A 144 -8.94 -11.81 18.68
CA VAL A 144 -9.34 -12.85 17.73
C VAL A 144 -9.44 -12.35 16.30
N VAL A 145 -9.59 -11.04 16.05
CA VAL A 145 -9.56 -10.49 14.67
C VAL A 145 -8.29 -10.87 13.91
N CYS A 146 -7.15 -10.94 14.61
CA CYS A 146 -5.87 -11.34 14.03
C CYS A 146 -5.61 -12.85 14.08
N HIS A 147 -6.28 -13.58 14.97
CA HIS A 147 -5.92 -14.96 15.33
C HIS A 147 -6.98 -16.01 14.98
N ASP A 148 -8.19 -15.62 14.58
CA ASP A 148 -9.23 -16.55 14.13
C ASP A 148 -8.75 -17.43 12.96
N GLN A 149 -8.95 -18.75 13.03
CA GLN A 149 -8.70 -19.69 11.93
C GLN A 149 -9.98 -20.32 11.38
N THR A 150 -11.14 -19.91 11.89
CA THR A 150 -12.43 -20.46 11.47
C THR A 150 -12.99 -19.77 10.21
N ALA A 151 -12.49 -18.57 9.91
CA ALA A 151 -13.06 -17.67 8.90
C ALA A 151 -14.52 -17.27 9.17
N THR A 152 -14.97 -17.40 10.42
CA THR A 152 -16.33 -17.04 10.85
C THR A 152 -16.39 -15.76 11.68
N TYR A 153 -15.24 -15.26 12.15
CA TYR A 153 -15.19 -14.02 12.93
C TYR A 153 -15.36 -12.79 12.03
N LEU A 154 -16.40 -11.99 12.27
CA LEU A 154 -16.62 -10.71 11.59
C LEU A 154 -17.08 -9.64 12.57
N LYS A 155 -16.53 -8.42 12.42
CA LYS A 155 -16.95 -7.21 13.14
C LYS A 155 -18.16 -6.57 12.46
N GLU A 156 -19.16 -6.14 13.25
CA GLU A 156 -20.38 -5.53 12.74
C GLU A 156 -20.16 -4.07 12.31
N LYS A 157 -20.87 -3.64 11.26
CA LYS A 157 -20.81 -2.28 10.75
C LYS A 157 -21.48 -1.33 11.73
N GLY A 158 -20.82 -0.21 12.06
CA GLY A 158 -21.41 0.81 12.93
C GLY A 158 -21.56 0.39 14.39
N GLN A 159 -20.87 -0.68 14.82
CA GLN A 159 -20.90 -1.19 16.20
C GLN A 159 -19.55 -1.03 16.90
N ALA A 160 -18.78 0.02 16.57
CA ALA A 160 -17.57 0.39 17.33
C ALA A 160 -16.52 -0.73 17.51
N GLY A 161 -16.46 -1.66 16.55
CA GLY A 161 -15.54 -2.80 16.59
C GLY A 161 -16.09 -4.07 17.25
N TYR A 162 -17.33 -4.10 17.75
CA TYR A 162 -17.92 -5.34 18.27
C TYR A 162 -18.17 -6.38 17.15
N PRO A 163 -18.04 -7.69 17.45
CA PRO A 163 -18.39 -8.76 16.54
C PRO A 163 -19.89 -8.77 16.23
N LYS A 164 -20.29 -9.39 15.12
CA LYS A 164 -21.71 -9.66 14.86
C LYS A 164 -22.27 -10.62 15.90
N GLU A 165 -23.55 -10.48 16.25
CA GLU A 165 -24.26 -11.39 17.15
C GLU A 165 -24.23 -12.85 16.66
N SER A 166 -24.17 -13.06 15.34
CA SER A 166 -24.09 -14.38 14.73
C SER A 166 -22.74 -15.09 14.91
N VAL A 167 -21.71 -14.41 15.45
CA VAL A 167 -20.39 -15.00 15.64
C VAL A 167 -20.41 -15.89 16.88
N ASP A 168 -20.10 -17.17 16.70
CA ASP A 168 -19.86 -18.09 17.80
C ASP A 168 -18.46 -17.84 18.40
N LEU A 169 -18.41 -17.02 19.45
CA LEU A 169 -17.17 -16.66 20.14
C LEU A 169 -16.45 -17.89 20.74
N ASN A 170 -17.20 -18.92 21.15
CA ASN A 170 -16.63 -20.16 21.67
C ASN A 170 -15.93 -20.96 20.59
N TYR A 171 -16.57 -21.09 19.42
CA TYR A 171 -15.98 -21.75 18.26
C TYR A 171 -14.72 -21.03 17.79
N VAL A 172 -14.75 -19.70 17.70
CA VAL A 172 -13.57 -18.88 17.35
C VAL A 172 -12.45 -19.06 18.36
N ALA A 173 -12.73 -18.90 19.65
CA ALA A 173 -11.74 -18.97 20.74
C ALA A 173 -10.98 -20.30 20.76
N GLN A 174 -11.67 -21.42 20.50
CA GLN A 174 -11.09 -22.75 20.52
C GLN A 174 -10.24 -23.08 19.28
N ASN A 175 -10.33 -22.25 18.23
CA ASN A 175 -9.66 -22.44 16.95
C ASN A 175 -8.69 -21.29 16.61
N VAL A 176 -8.27 -20.49 17.60
CA VAL A 176 -7.27 -19.44 17.36
C VAL A 176 -5.89 -20.02 17.03
N GLY A 177 -5.14 -19.31 16.19
CA GLY A 177 -3.83 -19.72 15.68
C GLY A 177 -3.03 -18.57 15.06
N PRO A 178 -1.91 -18.88 14.38
CA PRO A 178 -1.09 -17.88 13.68
C PRO A 178 -1.89 -17.12 12.61
N PRO A 179 -1.73 -15.78 12.47
CA PRO A 179 -2.48 -15.00 11.50
C PRO A 179 -2.28 -15.49 10.04
N THR A 180 -3.38 -15.55 9.31
CA THR A 180 -3.41 -15.78 7.85
C THR A 180 -3.60 -14.46 7.11
N ARG A 181 -3.52 -14.47 5.78
CA ARG A 181 -3.81 -13.28 4.95
C ARG A 181 -5.24 -12.78 5.15
N ASN A 182 -6.20 -13.67 5.41
CA ASN A 182 -7.59 -13.30 5.66
C ASN A 182 -7.74 -12.42 6.92
N ASN A 183 -7.01 -12.76 7.99
CA ASN A 183 -7.05 -12.00 9.25
C ASN A 183 -6.60 -10.54 9.05
N CYS A 184 -5.49 -10.33 8.34
CA CYS A 184 -5.01 -8.99 7.98
C CYS A 184 -5.97 -8.31 6.98
N GLY A 185 -6.47 -9.10 6.03
CA GLY A 185 -7.35 -8.69 4.94
C GLY A 185 -8.66 -8.07 5.37
N ILE A 186 -9.23 -8.52 6.50
CA ILE A 186 -10.49 -8.01 7.07
C ILE A 186 -10.49 -6.48 7.24
N CYS A 187 -9.31 -5.89 7.44
CA CYS A 187 -9.09 -4.46 7.53
C CYS A 187 -8.36 -3.89 6.30
N HIS A 188 -7.31 -4.56 5.83
CA HIS A 188 -6.40 -4.01 4.83
C HIS A 188 -6.96 -4.06 3.40
N PHE A 189 -7.80 -5.05 3.07
CA PHE A 189 -8.41 -5.19 1.73
C PHE A 189 -9.63 -4.28 1.54
N TRP A 190 -10.26 -3.85 2.65
CA TRP A 190 -11.54 -3.13 2.65
C TRP A 190 -11.43 -1.63 2.99
N GLY A 191 -10.20 -1.11 3.03
CA GLY A 191 -9.93 0.30 3.35
C GLY A 191 -10.63 1.25 2.37
N GLY A 192 -11.18 2.37 2.86
CA GLY A 192 -11.92 3.33 2.04
C GLY A 192 -13.38 2.93 1.76
N GLY A 193 -13.87 1.86 2.40
CA GLY A 193 -15.29 1.48 2.39
C GLY A 193 -15.68 0.40 1.39
N GLY A 194 -14.71 -0.28 0.76
CA GLY A 194 -14.94 -1.37 -0.19
C GLY A 194 -13.65 -2.11 -0.52
N ASN A 195 -13.77 -3.28 -1.17
CA ASN A 195 -12.62 -4.06 -1.64
C ASN A 195 -11.76 -3.24 -2.60
N ASN A 196 -10.45 -3.29 -2.41
CA ASN A 196 -9.42 -2.62 -3.21
C ASN A 196 -9.62 -1.09 -3.44
N VAL A 197 -10.49 -0.41 -2.70
CA VAL A 197 -10.77 1.02 -2.92
C VAL A 197 -9.52 1.87 -2.64
N LYS A 198 -8.80 1.57 -1.55
CA LYS A 198 -7.75 2.45 -1.02
C LYS A 198 -6.34 2.12 -1.49
N HIS A 199 -5.80 0.94 -1.18
CA HIS A 199 -4.40 0.60 -1.44
C HIS A 199 -4.10 0.37 -2.92
N GLY A 200 -4.96 -0.35 -3.64
CA GLY A 200 -4.76 -0.72 -5.04
C GLY A 200 -3.91 -1.97 -5.23
N ASP A 201 -3.02 -2.29 -4.30
CA ASP A 201 -2.17 -3.50 -4.29
C ASP A 201 -2.55 -4.50 -3.17
N LEU A 202 -3.61 -4.26 -2.42
CA LEU A 202 -4.11 -5.14 -1.36
C LEU A 202 -5.62 -5.28 -1.45
N GLU A 203 -6.07 -6.50 -1.72
CA GLU A 203 -7.47 -6.82 -2.04
C GLU A 203 -7.82 -8.28 -1.72
N ILE A 204 -9.11 -8.62 -1.78
CA ILE A 204 -9.63 -9.95 -1.42
C ILE A 204 -8.99 -11.10 -2.21
N SER A 205 -8.52 -10.86 -3.44
CA SER A 205 -7.83 -11.88 -4.24
C SER A 205 -6.52 -12.35 -3.58
N MET A 206 -5.96 -11.56 -2.67
CA MET A 206 -4.78 -11.90 -1.87
C MET A 206 -5.07 -12.93 -0.77
N GLU A 207 -6.32 -13.33 -0.52
CA GLU A 207 -6.60 -14.47 0.35
C GLU A 207 -6.02 -15.76 -0.26
N ASN A 208 -6.26 -15.97 -1.56
CA ASN A 208 -5.81 -17.14 -2.31
C ASN A 208 -5.27 -16.72 -3.70
N PRO A 209 -4.18 -15.94 -3.77
CA PRO A 209 -3.71 -15.41 -5.04
C PRO A 209 -2.98 -16.49 -5.83
N GLY A 210 -3.08 -16.42 -7.16
CA GLY A 210 -2.17 -17.12 -8.06
C GLY A 210 -0.89 -16.30 -8.30
N ARG A 211 0.12 -16.95 -8.89
CA ARG A 211 1.42 -16.35 -9.21
C ARG A 211 1.38 -15.05 -10.02
N SER A 212 0.38 -14.86 -10.87
CA SER A 212 0.21 -13.64 -11.67
C SER A 212 -0.22 -12.41 -10.82
N ILE A 213 -0.90 -12.64 -9.70
CA ILE A 213 -1.33 -11.60 -8.78
C ILE A 213 -0.15 -11.17 -7.92
N ASP A 214 0.44 -12.09 -7.14
CA ASP A 214 1.61 -11.84 -6.32
C ASP A 214 2.46 -13.11 -6.17
N VAL A 215 3.74 -13.04 -6.55
CA VAL A 215 4.66 -14.20 -6.54
C VAL A 215 5.04 -14.68 -5.13
N HIS A 216 4.95 -13.83 -4.11
CA HIS A 216 5.32 -14.19 -2.74
C HIS A 216 4.14 -14.86 -2.02
N MET A 217 2.94 -14.35 -2.25
CA MET A 217 1.71 -14.85 -1.61
C MET A 217 1.04 -15.99 -2.39
N ASP A 218 1.49 -16.30 -3.61
CA ASP A 218 1.00 -17.38 -4.47
C ASP A 218 0.80 -18.69 -3.70
N ILE A 219 -0.43 -19.22 -3.75
CA ILE A 219 -0.84 -20.41 -2.97
C ILE A 219 -0.10 -21.68 -3.42
N GLU A 220 0.25 -21.76 -4.71
CA GLU A 220 0.96 -22.90 -5.28
C GLU A 220 2.48 -22.82 -5.04
N GLY A 221 2.99 -21.62 -4.77
CA GLY A 221 4.38 -21.36 -4.45
C GLY A 221 4.66 -21.27 -2.95
N GLU A 222 5.43 -20.24 -2.60
CA GLU A 222 5.92 -19.98 -1.24
C GLU A 222 4.80 -19.61 -0.25
N ASN A 223 3.62 -19.23 -0.77
CA ASN A 223 2.38 -19.02 -0.03
C ASN A 223 2.60 -18.21 1.26
N MET A 224 3.34 -17.10 1.18
CA MET A 224 3.64 -16.29 2.35
C MET A 224 2.36 -15.75 2.98
N SER A 225 2.25 -15.87 4.32
CA SER A 225 1.33 -15.04 5.08
C SER A 225 1.90 -13.62 5.20
N CYS A 226 1.11 -12.64 5.62
CA CYS A 226 1.59 -11.27 5.79
C CYS A 226 2.78 -11.19 6.76
N VAL A 227 2.75 -11.99 7.83
CA VAL A 227 3.77 -11.97 8.91
C VAL A 227 5.10 -12.61 8.54
N GLU A 228 5.18 -13.33 7.40
CA GLU A 228 6.45 -13.84 6.88
C GLU A 228 7.38 -12.69 6.44
N CYS A 229 6.79 -11.64 5.86
CA CYS A 229 7.51 -10.43 5.43
C CYS A 229 7.42 -9.35 6.52
N HIS A 230 6.23 -9.12 7.06
CA HIS A 230 5.97 -8.23 8.19
C HIS A 230 6.33 -8.92 9.51
N LYS A 231 7.63 -9.21 9.68
CA LYS A 231 8.18 -9.84 10.88
C LYS A 231 7.66 -9.13 12.12
N THR A 232 7.15 -9.90 13.06
CA THR A 232 6.46 -9.38 14.24
C THR A 232 7.19 -9.84 15.48
N GLU A 233 7.63 -8.89 16.29
CA GLU A 233 8.25 -9.15 17.59
C GLU A 233 7.43 -8.42 18.66
N LYS A 234 7.01 -9.13 19.72
CA LYS A 234 6.22 -8.55 20.81
C LYS A 234 5.01 -7.75 20.30
N HIS A 235 4.23 -8.36 19.41
CA HIS A 235 3.09 -7.76 18.69
C HIS A 235 3.37 -6.49 17.87
N ASN A 236 4.61 -6.00 17.83
CA ASN A 236 5.01 -4.91 16.95
C ASN A 236 5.26 -5.44 15.54
N ILE A 237 4.24 -5.30 14.69
CA ILE A 237 4.29 -5.66 13.27
C ILE A 237 5.16 -4.62 12.53
N THR A 238 6.22 -5.09 11.85
CA THR A 238 7.10 -4.25 11.02
C THR A 238 6.42 -3.82 9.71
N GLY A 239 7.03 -2.89 8.99
CA GLY A 239 6.53 -2.43 7.68
C GLY A 239 5.57 -1.25 7.80
N LYS A 240 6.05 -0.15 8.39
CA LYS A 240 5.29 1.11 8.37
C LYS A 240 4.95 1.50 6.94
N LEU A 241 3.76 2.04 6.74
CA LEU A 241 3.29 2.58 5.46
C LEU A 241 3.64 4.07 5.35
N TYR A 242 4.25 4.48 4.23
CA TYR A 242 4.67 5.88 3.99
C TYR A 242 3.50 6.88 3.91
N ALA A 243 2.31 6.44 3.49
CA ALA A 243 1.12 7.30 3.52
C ALA A 243 0.69 7.68 4.95
N LEU A 244 1.18 6.99 5.99
CA LEU A 244 0.84 7.21 7.40
C LEU A 244 2.09 7.36 8.31
N SER A 245 3.27 7.59 7.75
CA SER A 245 4.54 7.72 8.50
C SER A 245 5.49 8.64 7.76
N SER A 246 6.17 9.52 8.50
CA SER A 246 7.06 10.55 7.95
C SER A 246 8.53 10.14 7.98
N GLU A 247 8.89 9.12 8.76
CA GLU A 247 10.28 8.70 8.98
C GLU A 247 10.61 7.34 8.38
N ASP A 248 11.86 7.14 7.94
CA ASP A 248 12.32 5.85 7.43
C ASP A 248 12.69 4.85 8.55
N LYS A 249 11.69 4.43 9.34
CA LYS A 249 11.86 3.55 10.51
C LYS A 249 10.87 2.38 10.50
N ASN A 250 11.30 1.23 11.03
CA ASN A 250 10.48 0.01 11.15
C ASN A 250 9.83 -0.38 9.80
N ARG A 251 10.66 -0.42 8.76
CA ARG A 251 10.27 -0.78 7.39
C ARG A 251 10.58 -2.25 7.10
N THR A 252 10.04 -2.70 5.98
CA THR A 252 10.31 -4.02 5.41
C THR A 252 10.85 -3.82 4.00
N TYR A 253 11.91 -4.54 3.64
CA TYR A 253 12.61 -4.35 2.38
C TYR A 253 12.76 -5.65 1.61
N CYS A 254 12.77 -5.56 0.28
CA CYS A 254 13.10 -6.71 -0.57
C CYS A 254 14.47 -7.32 -0.22
N ILE A 255 15.41 -6.47 0.20
CA ILE A 255 16.77 -6.89 0.57
C ILE A 255 16.86 -7.66 1.90
N ASP A 256 15.77 -7.75 2.65
CA ASP A 256 15.71 -8.58 3.85
C ASP A 256 15.76 -10.07 3.49
N CYS A 257 15.29 -10.43 2.28
CA CYS A 257 15.29 -11.79 1.74
C CYS A 257 16.15 -11.96 0.48
N HIS A 258 16.31 -10.90 -0.31
CA HIS A 258 17.12 -10.90 -1.53
C HIS A 258 18.44 -10.17 -1.33
N THR A 259 19.50 -10.53 -2.07
CA THR A 259 20.74 -9.74 -2.02
C THR A 259 20.56 -8.39 -2.72
N GLU A 260 21.48 -7.44 -2.48
CA GLU A 260 21.52 -6.16 -3.21
C GLU A 260 21.85 -6.31 -4.70
N LYS A 261 22.25 -7.52 -5.14
CA LYS A 261 22.61 -7.83 -6.53
C LYS A 261 21.95 -9.14 -6.97
N PRO A 262 20.61 -9.19 -7.02
CA PRO A 262 19.88 -10.44 -7.26
C PRO A 262 19.92 -10.87 -8.73
N HIS A 263 20.35 -10.00 -9.65
CA HIS A 263 20.36 -10.28 -11.08
C HIS A 263 21.69 -10.85 -11.56
N LYS A 264 21.65 -11.73 -12.56
CA LYS A 264 22.85 -12.15 -13.30
C LYS A 264 23.41 -11.00 -14.14
N ASP A 265 22.55 -10.09 -14.60
CA ASP A 265 22.93 -8.90 -15.36
C ASP A 265 23.47 -7.81 -14.43
N ARG A 266 24.71 -7.38 -14.70
CA ARG A 266 25.40 -6.34 -13.93
C ARG A 266 24.72 -4.97 -14.05
N ILE A 267 24.19 -4.63 -15.23
CA ILE A 267 23.52 -3.35 -15.48
C ILE A 267 22.25 -3.27 -14.64
N LEU A 268 21.45 -4.33 -14.55
CA LEU A 268 20.25 -4.36 -13.70
C LEU A 268 20.61 -4.18 -12.21
N ASN A 269 21.70 -4.79 -11.75
CA ASN A 269 22.19 -4.58 -10.38
C ASN A 269 22.63 -3.13 -10.11
N GLU A 270 23.16 -2.42 -11.11
CA GLU A 270 23.51 -0.99 -10.97
C GLU A 270 22.27 -0.10 -10.86
N HIS A 271 21.14 -0.49 -11.45
CA HIS A 271 19.90 0.29 -11.35
C HIS A 271 19.37 0.38 -9.91
N ILE A 272 19.62 -0.63 -9.07
CA ILE A 272 19.14 -0.67 -7.67
C ILE A 272 19.65 0.52 -6.84
N VAL A 273 20.73 1.18 -7.27
CA VAL A 273 21.25 2.40 -6.63
C VAL A 273 20.22 3.54 -6.68
N ARG A 274 19.44 3.65 -7.75
CA ARG A 274 18.50 4.76 -7.99
C ARG A 274 17.07 4.32 -8.30
N ILE A 275 16.82 3.03 -8.48
CA ILE A 275 15.50 2.45 -8.78
C ILE A 275 15.13 1.49 -7.64
N ALA A 276 13.95 1.68 -7.04
CA ALA A 276 13.43 0.73 -6.06
C ALA A 276 13.05 -0.59 -6.76
N CYS A 277 13.21 -1.73 -6.08
CA CYS A 277 12.88 -3.04 -6.66
C CYS A 277 11.41 -3.06 -7.14
N GLN A 278 10.53 -2.47 -6.35
CA GLN A 278 9.11 -2.29 -6.63
C GLN A 278 8.85 -1.67 -8.00
N THR A 279 9.65 -0.67 -8.42
CA THR A 279 9.46 0.04 -9.69
C THR A 279 9.47 -0.90 -10.90
N CYS A 280 10.41 -1.85 -10.93
CA CYS A 280 10.51 -2.81 -12.03
C CYS A 280 9.58 -4.01 -11.85
N HIS A 281 9.33 -4.40 -10.59
CA HIS A 281 8.65 -5.66 -10.27
C HIS A 281 7.15 -5.52 -9.99
N ILE A 282 6.62 -4.30 -9.88
CA ILE A 282 5.19 -3.98 -9.82
C ILE A 282 4.83 -3.09 -11.03
N PRO A 283 4.82 -3.67 -12.26
CA PRO A 283 4.57 -2.90 -13.49
C PRO A 283 3.12 -2.40 -13.60
N VAL A 284 2.19 -3.11 -12.95
CA VAL A 284 0.76 -2.78 -12.84
C VAL A 284 0.24 -3.21 -11.45
N TYR A 285 -0.74 -2.49 -10.94
CA TYR A 285 -1.50 -2.85 -9.72
C TYR A 285 -3.00 -2.92 -10.03
N ALA A 286 -3.84 -3.20 -9.04
CA ALA A 286 -5.27 -3.48 -9.25
C ALA A 286 -5.48 -4.59 -10.30
N LYS A 287 -4.71 -5.68 -10.16
CA LYS A 287 -4.66 -6.77 -11.14
C LYS A 287 -5.94 -7.61 -11.21
N GLN A 288 -6.73 -7.67 -10.13
CA GLN A 288 -7.93 -8.51 -10.09
C GLN A 288 -9.22 -7.70 -9.95
N ASN A 289 -9.24 -6.69 -9.07
CA ASN A 289 -10.38 -5.77 -8.94
C ASN A 289 -9.92 -4.33 -9.10
N ALA A 290 -10.79 -3.50 -9.67
CA ALA A 290 -10.56 -2.09 -9.84
C ALA A 290 -10.34 -1.36 -8.50
N THR A 291 -9.54 -0.31 -8.55
CA THR A 291 -9.26 0.56 -7.42
C THR A 291 -9.76 1.97 -7.69
N LYS A 292 -10.15 2.68 -6.63
CA LYS A 292 -10.63 4.06 -6.80
C LYS A 292 -9.42 4.96 -7.06
N MET A 293 -9.50 5.71 -8.14
CA MET A 293 -8.49 6.69 -8.58
C MET A 293 -8.92 8.13 -8.30
N ILE A 294 -10.23 8.39 -8.37
CA ILE A 294 -10.81 9.70 -8.07
C ILE A 294 -11.98 9.57 -7.10
N TRP A 295 -12.07 10.49 -6.13
CA TRP A 295 -13.24 10.70 -5.29
C TRP A 295 -13.60 12.19 -5.20
N ASP A 296 -14.73 12.58 -5.81
CA ASP A 296 -15.23 13.95 -5.81
C ASP A 296 -16.46 14.10 -4.88
N TRP A 297 -16.22 14.60 -3.66
CA TRP A 297 -17.29 14.88 -2.69
C TRP A 297 -18.15 16.09 -3.04
N SER A 298 -17.71 16.98 -3.95
CA SER A 298 -18.45 18.22 -4.30
C SER A 298 -19.78 17.95 -4.97
N THR A 299 -19.96 16.73 -5.48
CA THR A 299 -21.14 16.28 -6.20
C THR A 299 -22.10 15.46 -5.33
N ALA A 300 -21.75 15.23 -4.07
CA ALA A 300 -22.59 14.51 -3.12
C ALA A 300 -23.90 15.28 -2.83
N GLY A 301 -24.96 14.57 -2.46
CA GLY A 301 -26.25 15.16 -2.08
C GLY A 301 -27.33 15.17 -3.16
N ARG A 302 -27.12 14.59 -4.35
CA ARG A 302 -28.22 14.39 -5.31
C ARG A 302 -29.18 13.35 -4.76
N LEU A 303 -30.46 13.66 -4.74
CA LEU A 303 -31.54 12.76 -4.31
C LEU A 303 -32.48 12.52 -5.48
N ASP A 304 -33.23 11.41 -5.45
CA ASP A 304 -34.29 11.16 -6.41
C ASP A 304 -35.50 12.10 -6.20
N ASP A 305 -36.49 12.02 -7.08
CA ASP A 305 -37.71 12.85 -7.02
C ASP A 305 -38.52 12.64 -5.72
N ASN A 306 -38.28 11.53 -5.01
CA ASN A 306 -38.93 11.20 -3.74
C ASN A 306 -38.09 11.60 -2.52
N GLY A 307 -36.93 12.24 -2.73
CA GLY A 307 -36.00 12.63 -1.66
C GLY A 307 -35.18 11.47 -1.07
N ASN A 308 -35.09 10.33 -1.77
CA ASN A 308 -34.26 9.21 -1.34
C ASN A 308 -32.84 9.31 -1.92
N PRO A 309 -31.82 8.78 -1.21
CA PRO A 309 -30.49 8.66 -1.76
C PRO A 309 -30.47 7.72 -2.97
N MET A 310 -29.73 8.12 -3.99
CA MET A 310 -29.53 7.39 -5.23
C MET A 310 -28.07 6.93 -5.38
N HIS A 311 -27.87 6.01 -6.31
CA HIS A 311 -26.56 5.56 -6.75
C HIS A 311 -26.55 5.33 -8.25
N GLU A 312 -25.37 5.44 -8.85
CA GLU A 312 -25.13 5.10 -10.24
C GLU A 312 -23.93 4.14 -10.28
N SER A 313 -23.85 3.33 -11.33
CA SER A 313 -22.73 2.42 -11.55
C SER A 313 -22.09 2.67 -12.91
N ASP A 314 -20.78 2.41 -13.00
CA ASP A 314 -20.07 2.34 -14.28
C ASP A 314 -20.41 1.06 -15.05
N ALA A 315 -19.78 0.89 -16.22
CA ALA A 315 -19.98 -0.27 -17.08
C ALA A 315 -19.55 -1.60 -16.43
N ASP A 316 -18.63 -1.55 -15.46
CA ASP A 316 -18.07 -2.72 -14.77
C ASP A 316 -18.82 -3.02 -13.46
N GLY A 317 -19.86 -2.24 -13.15
CA GLY A 317 -20.72 -2.42 -11.99
C GLY A 317 -20.20 -1.77 -10.71
N ASN A 318 -19.07 -1.05 -10.75
CA ASN A 318 -18.64 -0.26 -9.60
C ASN A 318 -19.58 0.92 -9.44
N HIS A 319 -19.90 1.31 -8.20
CA HIS A 319 -20.59 2.57 -8.00
C HIS A 319 -19.70 3.71 -8.48
N ASN A 320 -20.13 4.47 -9.50
CA ASN A 320 -19.47 5.68 -9.96
C ASN A 320 -20.11 6.95 -9.34
N TYR A 321 -21.27 6.79 -8.70
CA TYR A 321 -21.90 7.83 -7.88
C TYR A 321 -22.62 7.24 -6.67
N LEU A 322 -22.54 7.92 -5.53
CA LEU A 322 -23.41 7.71 -4.36
C LEU A 322 -23.83 9.05 -3.78
N SER A 323 -25.13 9.27 -3.48
CA SER A 323 -25.59 10.52 -2.85
C SER A 323 -24.79 10.88 -1.60
N ILE A 324 -24.42 9.87 -0.81
CA ILE A 324 -23.71 10.04 0.45
C ILE A 324 -22.22 10.36 0.30
N LYS A 325 -21.66 10.29 -0.91
CA LYS A 325 -20.20 10.34 -1.14
C LYS A 325 -19.76 11.07 -2.40
N GLY A 326 -20.64 11.36 -3.34
CA GLY A 326 -20.32 12.02 -4.61
C GLY A 326 -19.88 11.03 -5.69
N ASN A 327 -19.07 11.52 -6.63
CA ASN A 327 -18.62 10.78 -7.81
C ASN A 327 -17.30 10.04 -7.55
N PHE A 328 -17.11 8.95 -8.28
CA PHE A 328 -15.91 8.14 -8.26
C PHE A 328 -15.44 7.82 -9.67
N VAL A 329 -14.13 7.67 -9.83
CA VAL A 329 -13.53 7.01 -11.00
C VAL A 329 -12.71 5.84 -10.51
N TYR A 330 -12.98 4.68 -11.08
CA TYR A 330 -12.27 3.44 -10.84
C TYR A 330 -11.41 3.08 -12.06
N ASP A 331 -10.34 2.35 -11.81
CA ASP A 331 -9.48 1.81 -12.87
C ASP A 331 -8.87 0.49 -12.40
N ASP A 332 -8.54 -0.39 -13.34
CA ASP A 332 -7.89 -1.68 -13.10
C ASP A 332 -6.61 -1.79 -13.94
N HIS A 333 -5.74 -2.76 -13.61
CA HIS A 333 -4.45 -2.95 -14.28
C HIS A 333 -3.62 -1.66 -14.41
N VAL A 334 -3.71 -0.82 -13.38
CA VAL A 334 -3.27 0.56 -13.44
C VAL A 334 -1.74 0.61 -13.47
N ILE A 335 -1.21 1.44 -14.37
CA ILE A 335 0.21 1.77 -14.42
C ILE A 335 0.55 2.72 -13.26
N PRO A 336 1.52 2.39 -12.38
CA PRO A 336 1.94 3.31 -11.33
C PRO A 336 2.48 4.63 -11.89
N GLU A 337 2.32 5.71 -11.13
CA GLU A 337 3.10 6.92 -11.33
C GLU A 337 4.48 6.74 -10.65
N TYR A 338 5.53 7.35 -11.20
CA TYR A 338 6.91 7.14 -10.72
C TYR A 338 7.48 8.43 -10.14
N MET A 339 7.98 8.35 -8.91
CA MET A 339 8.43 9.52 -8.14
C MET A 339 9.77 9.26 -7.46
N TRP A 340 10.59 10.30 -7.33
CA TRP A 340 11.73 10.25 -6.44
C TRP A 340 11.26 10.18 -4.99
N PHE A 341 11.83 9.25 -4.24
CA PHE A 341 11.50 9.08 -2.85
C PHE A 341 12.71 8.63 -2.02
N ASN A 342 12.93 9.29 -0.88
CA ASN A 342 14.10 9.14 -0.01
C ASN A 342 13.76 8.48 1.34
N GLY A 343 12.56 7.92 1.50
CA GLY A 343 12.10 7.29 2.74
C GLY A 343 11.40 8.24 3.73
N THR A 344 11.41 9.56 3.47
CA THR A 344 10.77 10.55 4.35
C THR A 344 9.61 11.27 3.66
N ALA A 345 8.55 11.55 4.41
CA ALA A 345 7.34 12.17 3.87
C ALA A 345 6.80 13.28 4.78
N ASN A 346 6.08 14.22 4.18
CA ASN A 346 5.28 15.21 4.89
C ASN A 346 3.80 14.83 4.85
N HIS A 347 3.01 15.36 5.78
CA HIS A 347 1.57 15.15 5.84
C HIS A 347 0.85 16.44 6.19
N TYR A 348 -0.31 16.64 5.57
CA TYR A 348 -1.28 17.62 6.04
C TYR A 348 -1.84 17.15 7.39
N LEU A 349 -1.83 18.03 8.39
CA LEU A 349 -2.40 17.83 9.71
C LEU A 349 -3.67 18.67 9.86
N MET A 350 -4.61 18.22 10.69
CA MET A 350 -5.83 18.99 10.95
C MET A 350 -5.47 20.40 11.47
N GLY A 351 -6.05 21.43 10.86
CA GLY A 351 -5.78 22.83 11.16
C GLY A 351 -4.65 23.47 10.35
N ASP A 352 -3.89 22.71 9.56
CA ASP A 352 -2.94 23.29 8.60
C ASP A 352 -3.67 24.13 7.56
N LYS A 353 -3.05 25.23 7.12
CA LYS A 353 -3.57 26.04 6.02
C LYS A 353 -3.29 25.39 4.67
N ILE A 354 -4.24 25.56 3.76
CA ILE A 354 -4.09 25.19 2.36
C ILE A 354 -3.23 26.26 1.68
N GLU A 355 -2.02 25.86 1.28
CA GLU A 355 -1.04 26.74 0.62
C GLU A 355 -0.95 26.53 -0.89
N SER A 356 -1.50 25.43 -1.40
CA SER A 356 -1.48 25.08 -2.82
C SER A 356 -2.72 24.27 -3.22
N VAL A 357 -3.06 24.34 -4.52
CA VAL A 357 -4.12 23.55 -5.14
C VAL A 357 -3.52 22.88 -6.40
N PRO A 358 -3.63 21.56 -6.57
CA PRO A 358 -4.24 20.61 -5.63
C PRO A 358 -3.45 20.50 -4.32
N LEU A 359 -4.17 20.41 -3.19
CA LEU A 359 -3.58 20.22 -1.87
C LEU A 359 -2.97 18.82 -1.78
N GLN A 360 -1.72 18.78 -1.34
CA GLN A 360 -0.97 17.55 -1.16
C GLN A 360 -1.27 16.99 0.25
N MET A 361 -2.10 15.95 0.34
CA MET A 361 -2.48 15.31 1.61
C MET A 361 -1.25 14.72 2.32
N ASN A 362 -0.33 14.22 1.51
CA ASN A 362 1.04 13.90 1.90
C ASN A 362 1.98 14.30 0.77
N THR A 363 3.27 14.41 1.07
CA THR A 363 4.31 14.68 0.06
C THR A 363 5.45 13.72 0.28
N LEU A 364 5.86 13.03 -0.78
CA LEU A 364 7.04 12.16 -0.76
C LEU A 364 8.26 13.04 -1.04
N TYR A 365 9.24 13.03 -0.13
CA TYR A 365 10.48 13.78 -0.35
C TYR A 365 11.47 12.96 -1.18
N GLY A 366 12.24 13.64 -2.01
CA GLY A 366 13.33 13.06 -2.78
C GLY A 366 13.54 13.80 -4.09
N LYS A 367 14.75 13.68 -4.65
CA LYS A 367 15.10 14.24 -5.96
C LYS A 367 16.34 13.56 -6.53
N TYR A 368 16.63 13.80 -7.81
CA TYR A 368 17.82 13.24 -8.45
C TYR A 368 19.13 13.62 -7.74
N ASN A 369 19.25 14.87 -7.30
CA ASN A 369 20.47 15.40 -6.70
C ASN A 369 20.69 14.98 -5.24
N ASP A 370 19.77 14.23 -4.64
CA ASP A 370 19.95 13.61 -3.31
C ASP A 370 20.79 12.35 -3.44
N ARG A 371 22.06 12.54 -3.82
CA ARG A 371 23.06 11.46 -3.99
C ARG A 371 23.87 11.19 -2.74
N ASP A 372 23.91 12.15 -1.83
CA ASP A 372 24.81 12.21 -0.67
C ASP A 372 24.04 12.27 0.66
N SER A 373 22.76 11.87 0.66
CA SER A 373 21.77 12.04 1.73
C SER A 373 22.19 11.48 3.10
N ARG A 374 23.24 10.66 3.16
CA ARG A 374 23.92 10.26 4.40
C ARG A 374 24.45 11.43 5.24
N LYS A 375 24.63 12.63 4.67
CA LYS A 375 25.06 13.82 5.42
C LYS A 375 23.99 14.39 6.36
N ASN A 376 22.69 14.14 6.08
CA ASN A 376 21.58 14.68 6.85
C ASN A 376 20.70 13.61 7.51
N GLY A 377 21.05 12.32 7.39
CA GLY A 377 20.30 11.19 7.96
C GLY A 377 19.19 10.60 7.05
N ASP A 378 18.95 11.17 5.87
CA ASP A 378 17.95 10.67 4.92
C ASP A 378 18.52 9.54 4.03
N ALA A 379 17.68 8.57 3.63
CA ALA A 379 18.09 7.52 2.69
C ALA A 379 18.32 8.10 1.28
N ILE A 380 19.09 7.38 0.45
CA ILE A 380 19.35 7.82 -0.93
C ILE A 380 18.04 7.78 -1.70
N SER A 381 17.72 8.88 -2.41
CA SER A 381 16.52 8.94 -3.25
C SER A 381 16.54 7.84 -4.31
N LYS A 382 15.47 7.07 -4.39
CA LYS A 382 15.19 6.11 -5.46
C LYS A 382 13.89 6.46 -6.18
N ILE A 383 13.71 5.98 -7.39
CA ILE A 383 12.44 6.07 -8.10
C ILE A 383 11.54 4.93 -7.60
N TRP A 384 10.35 5.28 -7.11
CA TRP A 384 9.34 4.35 -6.57
C TRP A 384 8.06 4.38 -7.41
N PRO A 385 7.33 3.25 -7.50
CA PRO A 385 5.99 3.20 -8.07
C PRO A 385 4.96 3.63 -7.02
N VAL A 386 4.05 4.51 -7.40
CA VAL A 386 3.11 5.17 -6.50
C VAL A 386 1.71 5.14 -7.12
N LYS A 387 0.73 4.70 -6.34
CA LYS A 387 -0.68 5.02 -6.61
C LYS A 387 -0.92 6.47 -6.17
N VAL A 388 -1.47 7.27 -7.08
CA VAL A 388 -1.92 8.64 -6.76
C VAL A 388 -3.44 8.64 -6.75
N HIS A 389 -4.02 8.84 -5.57
CA HIS A 389 -5.46 9.05 -5.45
C HIS A 389 -5.73 10.55 -5.49
N ARG A 390 -6.63 10.98 -6.38
CA ARG A 390 -7.04 12.37 -6.53
C ARG A 390 -8.45 12.56 -5.99
N GLY A 391 -8.78 13.74 -5.52
CA GLY A 391 -10.13 13.99 -5.04
C GLY A 391 -10.48 15.46 -4.97
N ARG A 392 -11.74 15.71 -4.60
CA ARG A 392 -12.21 17.02 -4.17
C ARG A 392 -12.92 16.85 -2.85
N GLN A 393 -12.48 17.58 -1.82
CA GLN A 393 -13.01 17.43 -0.47
C GLN A 393 -13.28 18.79 0.17
N ILE A 394 -14.16 18.78 1.16
CA ILE A 394 -14.67 19.97 1.81
C ILE A 394 -13.57 20.71 2.61
N TYR A 395 -13.54 22.03 2.48
CA TYR A 395 -12.64 22.92 3.23
C TYR A 395 -13.36 24.21 3.63
N ASP A 396 -12.88 24.83 4.70
CA ASP A 396 -13.37 26.12 5.17
C ASP A 396 -12.74 27.25 4.36
N THR A 397 -13.55 28.08 3.71
CA THR A 397 -13.07 29.13 2.79
C THR A 397 -12.45 30.33 3.48
N VAL A 398 -12.78 30.56 4.76
CA VAL A 398 -12.28 31.69 5.56
C VAL A 398 -10.98 31.30 6.25
N TYR A 399 -10.98 30.17 6.97
CA TYR A 399 -9.80 29.66 7.66
C TYR A 399 -8.78 29.02 6.71
N LYS A 400 -9.23 28.61 5.52
CA LYS A 400 -8.44 27.90 4.50
C LYS A 400 -7.86 26.60 5.03
N THR A 401 -8.65 25.83 5.77
CA THR A 401 -8.28 24.53 6.31
C THR A 401 -9.26 23.47 5.82
N LEU A 402 -8.80 22.24 5.60
CA LEU A 402 -9.72 21.12 5.39
C LEU A 402 -10.66 20.96 6.59
N ILE A 403 -11.90 20.59 6.29
CA ILE A 403 -12.93 20.31 7.29
C ILE A 403 -12.91 18.81 7.64
N GLN A 404 -13.03 18.49 8.93
CA GLN A 404 -13.38 17.16 9.42
C GLN A 404 -14.90 17.12 9.61
N PRO A 405 -15.67 16.55 8.67
CA PRO A 405 -17.12 16.49 8.81
C PRO A 405 -17.56 15.30 9.66
N LYS A 406 -18.72 15.43 10.31
CA LYS A 406 -19.49 14.31 10.82
C LYS A 406 -20.24 13.64 9.68
N LEU A 407 -19.76 12.48 9.27
CA LEU A 407 -20.31 11.70 8.16
C LEU A 407 -21.34 10.66 8.62
N TRP A 408 -21.17 10.10 9.82
CA TRP A 408 -21.95 8.93 10.25
C TRP A 408 -22.75 9.15 11.53
N SER A 409 -23.96 8.57 11.55
CA SER A 409 -24.83 8.37 12.70
C SER A 409 -25.74 7.16 12.44
N PRO A 410 -26.20 6.43 13.48
CA PRO A 410 -27.23 5.41 13.31
C PRO A 410 -28.58 5.99 12.88
N GLU A 411 -28.88 7.25 13.20
CA GLU A 411 -30.21 7.86 13.02
C GLU A 411 -30.18 9.13 12.16
N LYS A 412 -31.31 9.45 11.55
CA LYS A 412 -31.50 10.72 10.83
C LYS A 412 -31.72 11.86 11.84
N GLY A 413 -31.30 13.08 11.51
CA GLY A 413 -31.46 14.27 12.34
C GLY A 413 -30.37 14.44 13.41
N GLN A 414 -29.25 13.75 13.27
CA GLN A 414 -28.10 13.85 14.19
C GLN A 414 -26.91 14.61 13.57
N GLY A 415 -27.14 15.31 12.45
CA GLY A 415 -26.17 16.11 11.74
C GLY A 415 -25.10 15.29 11.02
N ALA A 416 -25.40 14.04 10.67
CA ALA A 416 -24.48 13.17 9.95
C ALA A 416 -24.75 13.25 8.45
N TYR A 417 -23.74 13.63 7.66
CA TYR A 417 -23.91 13.88 6.23
C TYR A 417 -24.52 12.69 5.47
N TRP A 418 -24.15 11.44 5.79
CA TRP A 418 -24.66 10.26 5.08
C TRP A 418 -26.16 9.98 5.29
N LYS A 419 -26.83 10.69 6.20
CA LYS A 419 -28.28 10.58 6.44
C LYS A 419 -29.01 11.89 6.22
N ASP A 420 -28.38 13.00 6.61
CA ASP A 420 -29.02 14.31 6.64
C ASP A 420 -28.70 15.16 5.40
N PHE A 421 -27.65 14.83 4.66
CA PHE A 421 -27.22 15.53 3.43
C PHE A 421 -27.00 17.04 3.60
N ASP A 422 -26.66 17.47 4.82
CA ASP A 422 -26.36 18.85 5.16
C ASP A 422 -24.86 19.00 5.48
N TRP A 423 -24.13 19.69 4.61
CA TRP A 423 -22.70 19.92 4.79
C TRP A 423 -22.40 20.95 5.88
N ASP A 424 -23.26 21.94 6.12
CA ASP A 424 -23.02 22.97 7.12
C ASP A 424 -23.10 22.36 8.52
N ILE A 425 -24.17 21.62 8.81
CA ILE A 425 -24.34 20.95 10.12
C ILE A 425 -23.26 19.88 10.31
N ALA A 426 -22.95 19.09 9.28
CA ALA A 426 -21.91 18.07 9.36
C ALA A 426 -20.53 18.68 9.63
N SER A 427 -20.23 19.84 9.03
CA SER A 427 -18.97 20.56 9.23
C SER A 427 -18.89 21.17 10.62
N GLU A 428 -19.96 21.83 11.09
CA GLU A 428 -20.04 22.41 12.43
C GLU A 428 -19.78 21.35 13.51
N LEU A 429 -20.56 20.26 13.51
CA LEU A 429 -20.44 19.21 14.53
C LEU A 429 -19.10 18.48 14.46
N GLY A 430 -18.59 18.22 13.25
CA GLY A 430 -17.33 17.52 13.07
C GLY A 430 -16.11 18.36 13.50
N MET A 431 -16.13 19.66 13.19
CA MET A 431 -15.07 20.60 13.59
C MET A 431 -15.12 20.90 15.09
N GLU A 432 -16.31 21.07 15.67
CA GLU A 432 -16.50 21.18 17.12
C GLU A 432 -15.92 19.96 17.85
N TYR A 433 -16.19 18.76 17.33
CA TYR A 433 -15.72 17.50 17.92
C TYR A 433 -14.18 17.42 18.02
N VAL A 434 -13.46 17.97 17.05
CA VAL A 434 -11.98 18.04 17.04
C VAL A 434 -11.43 19.35 17.62
N GLY A 435 -12.28 20.23 18.14
CA GLY A 435 -11.87 21.50 18.75
C GLY A 435 -11.34 22.54 17.77
N LEU A 436 -11.74 22.46 16.49
CA LEU A 436 -11.38 23.43 15.45
C LEU A 436 -12.56 24.33 15.10
N GLN A 437 -12.26 25.54 14.60
CA GLN A 437 -13.29 26.51 14.22
C GLN A 437 -13.86 26.19 12.83
N TYR A 438 -15.17 26.39 12.68
CA TYR A 438 -15.86 26.43 11.40
C TYR A 438 -16.46 27.83 11.21
N SER A 439 -16.23 28.43 10.04
CA SER A 439 -16.65 29.81 9.75
C SER A 439 -18.12 29.92 9.31
N GLY A 440 -18.78 28.80 9.04
CA GLY A 440 -20.08 28.78 8.35
C GLY A 440 -19.98 28.87 6.83
N HIS A 441 -18.76 28.83 6.26
CA HIS A 441 -18.55 28.88 4.82
C HIS A 441 -17.58 27.79 4.36
N TYR A 442 -18.08 26.89 3.50
CA TYR A 442 -17.30 25.83 2.90
C TYR A 442 -17.31 25.89 1.36
N ASP A 443 -16.32 25.23 0.77
CA ASP A 443 -16.28 24.88 -0.64
C ASP A 443 -15.45 23.58 -0.78
N PHE A 444 -15.16 23.12 -1.99
CA PHE A 444 -14.42 21.89 -2.26
C PHE A 444 -13.10 22.16 -2.99
N VAL A 445 -12.01 21.70 -2.40
CA VAL A 445 -10.65 21.85 -2.95
C VAL A 445 -10.15 20.53 -3.52
N GLU A 446 -9.42 20.61 -4.63
CA GLU A 446 -8.72 19.46 -5.21
C GLU A 446 -7.59 18.98 -4.29
N THR A 447 -7.45 17.66 -4.16
CA THR A 447 -6.44 17.03 -3.31
C THR A 447 -5.78 15.84 -3.99
N GLU A 448 -4.51 15.59 -3.65
CA GLU A 448 -3.76 14.42 -4.08
C GLU A 448 -3.16 13.70 -2.87
N MET A 449 -3.14 12.37 -2.93
CA MET A 449 -2.55 11.53 -1.89
C MET A 449 -1.74 10.39 -2.52
N TYR A 450 -0.50 10.24 -2.06
CA TYR A 450 0.50 9.33 -2.60
C TYR A 450 0.62 8.06 -1.77
N TRP A 451 0.50 6.91 -2.43
CA TRP A 451 0.56 5.58 -1.84
C TRP A 451 1.63 4.74 -2.55
N PRO A 452 2.87 4.69 -2.02
CA PRO A 452 3.90 3.80 -2.56
C PRO A 452 3.44 2.33 -2.55
N LEU A 453 3.58 1.66 -3.70
CA LEU A 453 3.14 0.28 -3.90
C LEU A 453 4.20 -0.72 -3.43
N ASN A 454 3.77 -1.80 -2.79
CA ASN A 454 4.69 -2.80 -2.19
C ASN A 454 4.27 -4.26 -2.41
N HIS A 455 3.03 -4.52 -2.85
CA HIS A 455 2.51 -5.85 -3.12
C HIS A 455 2.17 -5.99 -4.61
N MET A 456 1.59 -7.14 -4.99
CA MET A 456 1.36 -7.52 -6.38
C MET A 456 2.65 -7.67 -7.19
N VAL A 457 3.71 -8.15 -6.53
CA VAL A 457 4.99 -8.38 -7.21
C VAL A 457 4.78 -9.42 -8.32
N SER A 458 5.13 -9.03 -9.54
CA SER A 458 4.87 -9.83 -10.74
C SER A 458 5.97 -10.86 -10.98
N PRO A 459 5.67 -11.94 -11.73
CA PRO A 459 6.68 -12.84 -12.27
C PRO A 459 7.86 -12.09 -12.92
N ALA A 460 9.07 -12.63 -12.78
CA ALA A 460 10.29 -11.95 -13.22
C ALA A 460 10.33 -11.68 -14.73
N ASP A 461 9.72 -12.53 -15.54
CA ASP A 461 9.55 -12.35 -16.98
C ASP A 461 8.58 -11.19 -17.34
N GLN A 462 7.66 -10.85 -16.44
CA GLN A 462 6.73 -9.72 -16.55
C GLN A 462 7.26 -8.41 -15.93
N SER A 463 8.46 -8.42 -15.31
CA SER A 463 9.11 -7.19 -14.85
C SER A 463 9.38 -6.22 -16.01
N LEU A 464 9.41 -4.92 -15.69
CA LEU A 464 9.75 -3.87 -16.65
C LEU A 464 11.10 -4.16 -17.33
N LYS A 465 11.16 -3.91 -18.63
CA LYS A 465 12.33 -4.03 -19.49
C LYS A 465 12.96 -2.66 -19.69
N CYS A 466 14.17 -2.66 -20.24
CA CYS A 466 14.91 -1.43 -20.56
C CYS A 466 14.06 -0.46 -21.40
N ILE A 467 13.36 -1.00 -22.42
CA ILE A 467 12.54 -0.21 -23.35
C ILE A 467 11.36 0.48 -22.65
N ASP A 468 10.83 -0.04 -21.54
CA ASP A 468 9.71 0.60 -20.84
C ASP A 468 10.10 1.96 -20.26
N CYS A 469 11.39 2.16 -19.94
CA CYS A 469 11.91 3.40 -19.37
C CYS A 469 12.76 4.20 -20.37
N HIS A 470 13.62 3.52 -21.14
CA HIS A 470 14.64 4.11 -22.03
C HIS A 470 14.13 4.30 -23.47
N GLN A 471 12.93 4.87 -23.60
CA GLN A 471 12.34 5.21 -24.89
C GLN A 471 11.79 6.63 -24.86
N ARG A 472 11.65 7.26 -26.02
CA ARG A 472 11.18 8.65 -26.12
C ARG A 472 9.68 8.76 -25.87
N GLU A 473 8.93 7.86 -26.48
CA GLU A 473 7.47 7.84 -26.41
C GLU A 473 7.03 6.78 -25.41
N HIS A 474 6.01 7.06 -24.60
CA HIS A 474 5.47 6.12 -23.62
C HIS A 474 6.48 5.60 -22.58
N SER A 475 7.53 6.38 -22.26
CA SER A 475 8.41 6.08 -21.14
C SER A 475 7.63 6.08 -19.82
N ARG A 476 7.83 5.03 -19.02
CA ARG A 476 7.36 4.97 -17.62
C ARG A 476 7.89 6.17 -16.81
N LEU A 477 9.09 6.65 -17.11
CA LEU A 477 9.73 7.75 -16.39
C LEU A 477 9.52 9.12 -17.04
N HIS A 478 8.56 9.29 -17.96
CA HIS A 478 8.41 10.54 -18.73
C HIS A 478 8.24 11.79 -17.84
N ALA A 479 7.56 11.67 -16.69
CA ALA A 479 7.31 12.78 -15.77
C ALA A 479 8.56 13.24 -14.99
N LEU A 480 9.64 12.45 -14.97
CA LEU A 480 10.86 12.75 -14.21
C LEU A 480 11.92 13.40 -15.11
N THR A 481 11.96 14.73 -15.15
CA THR A 481 12.80 15.51 -16.08
C THR A 481 14.05 16.11 -15.43
N ASP A 482 14.35 15.80 -14.16
CA ASP A 482 15.46 16.38 -13.39
C ASP A 482 16.82 15.67 -13.61
N PHE A 483 16.88 14.74 -14.56
CA PHE A 483 18.09 14.02 -14.96
C PHE A 483 18.07 13.59 -16.42
N TYR A 484 19.26 13.34 -16.97
CA TYR A 484 19.42 12.74 -18.30
C TYR A 484 19.25 11.23 -18.24
N LEU A 485 18.29 10.70 -19.01
CA LEU A 485 18.02 9.28 -19.18
C LEU A 485 18.33 8.86 -20.62
N PRO A 486 19.37 8.03 -20.86
CA PRO A 486 19.70 7.53 -22.19
C PRO A 486 18.50 6.90 -22.89
N GLY A 487 18.31 7.14 -24.19
CA GLY A 487 17.20 6.59 -24.97
C GLY A 487 15.89 7.40 -24.87
N ARG A 488 15.58 7.97 -23.69
CA ARG A 488 14.44 8.90 -23.51
C ARG A 488 14.82 10.33 -23.91
N ASP A 489 15.93 10.82 -23.35
CA ASP A 489 16.33 12.22 -23.50
C ASP A 489 17.28 12.42 -24.69
N PHE A 490 17.34 13.67 -25.17
CA PHE A 490 18.24 14.10 -26.24
C PHE A 490 19.14 15.23 -25.75
N SER A 491 20.45 15.10 -25.98
CA SER A 491 21.42 16.15 -25.69
C SER A 491 22.14 16.55 -26.99
N PRO A 492 21.81 17.73 -27.58
CA PRO A 492 22.45 18.18 -28.81
C PRO A 492 23.98 18.26 -28.68
N VAL A 493 24.47 18.63 -27.50
CA VAL A 493 25.90 18.74 -27.20
C VAL A 493 26.56 17.36 -27.21
N ALA A 494 25.97 16.38 -26.51
CA ALA A 494 26.51 15.03 -26.46
C ALA A 494 26.52 14.40 -27.86
N GLU A 495 25.47 14.61 -28.64
CA GLU A 495 25.37 14.03 -29.98
C GLU A 495 26.32 14.72 -30.97
N THR A 496 26.41 16.05 -30.92
CA THR A 496 27.39 16.78 -31.75
C THR A 496 28.82 16.37 -31.39
N ALA A 497 29.13 16.22 -30.10
CA ALA A 497 30.44 15.74 -29.65
C ALA A 497 30.71 14.30 -30.10
N GLY A 498 29.74 13.40 -29.98
CA GLY A 498 29.83 12.00 -30.42
C GLY A 498 30.07 11.90 -31.92
N VAL A 499 29.27 12.59 -32.74
CA VAL A 499 29.43 12.65 -34.20
C VAL A 499 30.79 13.26 -34.57
N SER A 500 31.21 14.34 -33.90
CA SER A 500 32.51 14.97 -34.13
C SER A 500 33.68 14.03 -33.82
N LEU A 501 33.59 13.23 -32.75
CA LEU A 501 34.60 12.22 -32.40
C LEU A 501 34.67 11.09 -33.42
N ILE A 502 33.53 10.64 -33.93
CA ILE A 502 33.49 9.63 -35.02
C ILE A 502 34.15 10.20 -36.27
N LEU A 503 33.80 11.42 -36.68
CA LEU A 503 34.39 12.09 -37.84
C LEU A 503 35.90 12.31 -37.66
N ALA A 504 36.34 12.79 -36.50
CA ALA A 504 37.77 12.97 -36.20
C ALA A 504 38.53 11.63 -36.25
N SER A 505 37.93 10.56 -35.75
CA SER A 505 38.51 9.22 -35.78
C SER A 505 38.63 8.69 -37.22
N LEU A 506 37.60 8.88 -38.06
CA LEU A 506 37.63 8.53 -39.47
C LEU A 506 38.70 9.31 -40.24
N ILE A 507 38.83 10.61 -39.97
CA ILE A 507 39.89 11.47 -40.53
C ILE A 507 41.27 10.94 -40.09
N GLY A 508 41.44 10.59 -38.81
CA GLY A 508 42.69 10.03 -38.30
C GLY A 508 43.07 8.70 -38.95
N VAL A 509 42.10 7.80 -39.15
CA VAL A 509 42.31 6.52 -39.85
C VAL A 509 42.66 6.75 -41.32
N ALA A 510 41.94 7.64 -42.01
CA ALA A 510 42.22 7.99 -43.41
C ALA A 510 43.61 8.61 -43.56
N PHE A 511 43.99 9.52 -42.66
CA PHE A 511 45.32 10.13 -42.63
C PHE A 511 46.41 9.08 -42.38
N HIS A 512 46.22 8.18 -41.41
CA HIS A 512 47.16 7.09 -41.16
C HIS A 512 47.30 6.13 -42.35
N ALA A 513 46.19 5.80 -43.03
CA ALA A 513 46.19 4.99 -44.24
C ALA A 513 46.92 5.70 -45.40
N PHE A 514 46.68 6.99 -45.58
CA PHE A 514 47.40 7.83 -46.54
C PHE A 514 48.91 7.82 -46.25
N CYS A 515 49.31 8.07 -45.00
CA CYS A 515 50.71 7.99 -44.60
C CYS A 515 51.31 6.61 -44.89
N ARG A 516 50.60 5.51 -44.62
CA ARG A 516 51.08 4.15 -44.95
C ARG A 516 51.30 3.95 -46.44
N ILE A 517 50.39 4.41 -47.31
CA ILE A 517 50.51 4.21 -48.76
C ILE A 517 51.68 5.04 -49.32
N PHE A 518 51.77 6.32 -48.95
CA PHE A 518 52.74 7.25 -49.52
C PHE A 518 54.13 7.19 -48.88
N LEU A 519 54.25 6.74 -47.62
CA LEU A 519 55.57 6.56 -46.99
C LEU A 519 56.14 5.16 -47.24
N LYS A 520 55.31 4.16 -47.59
CA LYS A 520 55.79 2.83 -48.01
C LYS A 520 56.58 2.89 -49.32
N SER A 521 56.22 3.78 -50.25
CA SER A 521 57.00 3.99 -51.49
C SER A 521 58.40 4.58 -51.28
N LYS A 522 58.78 4.92 -50.04
CA LYS A 522 60.13 5.37 -49.67
C LYS A 522 60.95 4.32 -48.91
N CYS A 523 60.40 3.14 -48.62
CA CYS A 523 61.11 2.05 -47.93
C CYS A 523 61.56 0.91 -48.85
N ASP A 524 61.11 0.89 -50.12
CA ASP A 524 61.52 -0.09 -51.13
C ASP A 524 62.62 0.43 -52.09
N ASN A 525 63.42 1.42 -51.65
CA ASN A 525 64.64 1.88 -52.34
C ASN A 525 65.87 1.70 -51.47
#